data_AF-A0A7S1HVY9-F1
#
_entry.id   AF-A0A7S1HVY9-F1
#
_cell.length_a   1.000
_cell.length_b   1.000
_cell.length_c   1.000
_cell.angle_alpha   90.00
_cell.angle_beta   90.00
_cell.angle_gamma   90.00
#
_symmetry.space_group_name_H-M   'P 1'
#
loop_
_entity.id
_entity.type
_entity.pdbx_description
1 polymer ?
#
loop_
_entity_poly.entity_id
_entity_poly.type
_entity_poly.pdbx_seq_one_letter_code
_entity_poly.pdbx_strand_id
1 'polypeptide(L)'
;CAALYCDDATGQALAPQEVHALDPDTGLYVRARDGRVVRIRIPADCLAFQIGETAQIHTGGALLATPHAVRGVRSSDARAVSRETFAVFMQPDWNCPMRSPGAYQGNAAQEEA
;
A
#
# COMPACT_ATOMS: atom_id res chain seq x y z
N CYS A 1 -6.86 -1.08 3.44
CA CYS A 1 -8.27 -0.61 3.37
C CYS A 1 -8.31 0.65 2.51
N ALA A 2 -9.50 1.02 2.00
CA ALA A 2 -9.68 2.31 1.35
C ALA A 2 -9.34 3.45 2.31
N ALA A 3 -8.74 4.51 1.79
CA ALA A 3 -8.47 5.72 2.56
C ALA A 3 -9.72 6.61 2.62
N LEU A 4 -9.92 7.25 3.76
CA LEU A 4 -10.91 8.32 3.93
C LEU A 4 -10.20 9.66 3.73
N TYR A 5 -10.81 10.55 2.97
CA TYR A 5 -10.33 11.92 2.81
C TYR A 5 -11.31 12.84 3.50
N CYS A 6 -10.82 13.76 4.32
CA CYS A 6 -11.65 14.71 5.05
C CYS A 6 -11.20 16.14 4.76
N ASP A 7 -12.17 17.03 4.62
CA ASP A 7 -11.92 18.46 4.60
C ASP A 7 -11.49 18.92 6.01
N ASP A 8 -10.30 19.50 6.15
CA ASP A 8 -9.75 19.81 7.47
C ASP A 8 -10.51 20.93 8.19
N ALA A 9 -11.17 21.83 7.44
CA ALA A 9 -11.89 22.95 8.03
C ALA A 9 -13.25 22.52 8.59
N THR A 10 -13.93 21.58 7.91
CA THR A 10 -15.29 21.16 8.25
C THR A 10 -15.37 19.78 8.91
N GLY A 11 -14.31 18.97 8.80
CA GLY A 11 -14.28 17.57 9.23
C GLY A 11 -15.15 16.64 8.36
N GLN A 12 -15.72 17.14 7.26
CA GLN A 12 -16.59 16.35 6.39
C GLN A 12 -15.78 15.44 5.46
N ALA A 13 -16.25 14.20 5.29
CA ALA A 13 -15.68 13.27 4.33
C ALA A 13 -15.91 13.75 2.88
N LEU A 14 -14.88 13.64 2.06
CA LEU A 14 -14.91 13.99 0.63
C LEU A 14 -15.26 12.75 -0.21
N ALA A 15 -16.09 12.95 -1.23
CA ALA A 15 -16.35 11.91 -2.21
C ALA A 15 -15.11 11.66 -3.08
N PRO A 16 -14.92 10.43 -3.62
CA PRO A 16 -13.76 10.10 -4.45
C PRO A 16 -13.55 11.02 -5.65
N GLN A 17 -14.64 11.52 -6.25
CA GLN A 17 -14.60 12.43 -7.40
C GLN A 17 -14.08 13.82 -7.00
N GLU A 18 -14.42 14.29 -5.80
CA GLU A 18 -13.92 15.56 -5.27
C GLU A 18 -12.43 15.47 -5.00
N VAL A 19 -11.97 14.38 -4.39
CA VAL A 19 -10.55 14.11 -4.16
C VAL A 19 -9.78 14.07 -5.48
N HIS A 20 -10.33 13.40 -6.50
CA HIS A 20 -9.71 13.30 -7.82
C HIS A 20 -9.63 14.66 -8.54
N ALA A 21 -10.65 15.51 -8.36
CA ALA A 21 -10.65 16.86 -8.92
C ALA A 21 -9.61 17.77 -8.24
N LEU A 22 -9.36 17.58 -6.93
CA LEU A 22 -8.33 18.33 -6.19
C LEU A 22 -6.91 17.91 -6.58
N ASP A 23 -6.65 16.60 -6.62
CA ASP A 23 -5.36 16.08 -7.04
C ASP A 23 -5.54 14.66 -7.60
N PRO A 24 -5.45 14.47 -8.93
CA PRO A 24 -5.62 13.16 -9.53
C PRO A 24 -4.50 12.18 -9.15
N ASP A 25 -3.35 12.67 -8.68
CA ASP A 25 -2.17 11.88 -8.31
C ASP A 25 -2.09 11.57 -6.80
N THR A 26 -3.02 12.03 -5.97
CA THR A 26 -3.01 11.63 -4.55
C THR A 26 -3.26 10.12 -4.40
N GLY A 27 -2.65 9.47 -3.40
CA GLY A 27 -2.98 8.08 -3.04
C GLY A 27 -1.80 7.20 -2.67
N LEU A 28 -2.09 5.89 -2.57
CA LEU A 28 -1.11 4.85 -2.27
C LEU A 28 -0.42 4.38 -3.56
N TYR A 29 0.90 4.34 -3.54
CA TYR A 29 1.73 3.86 -4.64
C TYR A 29 2.57 2.67 -4.19
N VAL A 30 2.72 1.69 -5.08
CA VAL A 30 3.55 0.51 -4.88
C VAL A 30 4.54 0.41 -6.02
N ARG A 31 5.79 0.04 -5.72
CA ARG A 31 6.76 -0.35 -6.73
C ARG A 31 6.60 -1.84 -7.02
N ALA A 32 6.13 -2.17 -8.21
CA ALA A 32 5.98 -3.53 -8.70
C ALA A 32 7.35 -4.20 -8.95
N ARG A 33 7.34 -5.52 -9.18
CA ARG A 33 8.56 -6.34 -9.31
C ARG A 33 9.37 -5.99 -10.57
N ASP A 34 8.69 -5.54 -11.61
CA ASP A 34 9.27 -5.00 -12.85
C ASP A 34 9.83 -3.58 -12.67
N GLY A 35 9.79 -3.03 -11.45
CA GLY A 35 10.28 -1.70 -11.12
C GLY A 35 9.29 -0.57 -11.40
N ARG A 36 8.14 -0.83 -12.03
CA ARG A 36 7.11 0.18 -12.32
C ARG A 36 6.45 0.65 -11.01
N VAL A 37 6.12 1.94 -10.94
CA VAL A 37 5.39 2.50 -9.81
C VAL A 37 3.91 2.61 -10.19
N VAL A 38 3.04 1.92 -9.46
CA VAL A 38 1.61 1.84 -9.74
C VAL A 38 0.78 2.46 -8.62
N ARG A 39 -0.25 3.23 -8.99
CA ARG A 39 -1.22 3.76 -8.01
C ARG A 39 -2.27 2.70 -7.69
N ILE A 40 -2.40 2.34 -6.42
CA ILE A 40 -3.35 1.32 -5.97
C ILE A 40 -4.70 1.96 -5.67
N ARG A 41 -5.79 1.36 -6.18
CA ARG A 41 -7.17 1.69 -5.82
C ARG A 41 -7.75 0.53 -5.02
N ILE A 42 -8.08 0.77 -3.76
CA ILE A 42 -8.70 -0.21 -2.87
C ILE A 42 -10.20 0.12 -2.82
N PRO A 43 -11.09 -0.82 -3.18
CA PRO A 43 -12.54 -0.62 -3.06
C PRO A 43 -12.97 -0.34 -1.61
N ALA A 44 -14.08 0.39 -1.43
CA ALA A 44 -14.53 0.87 -0.11
C ALA A 44 -14.86 -0.27 0.88
N ASP A 45 -15.34 -1.39 0.35
CA ASP A 45 -15.74 -2.59 1.07
C ASP A 45 -14.63 -3.66 1.14
N CYS A 46 -13.39 -3.29 0.79
CA CYS A 46 -12.27 -4.21 0.71
C CYS A 46 -11.13 -3.89 1.69
N LEU A 47 -10.52 -4.96 2.19
CA LEU A 47 -9.22 -4.90 2.85
C LEU A 47 -8.11 -5.16 1.83
N ALA A 48 -6.98 -4.49 2.03
CA ALA A 48 -5.78 -4.72 1.25
C ALA A 48 -4.74 -5.35 2.17
N PHE A 49 -4.06 -6.38 1.67
CA PHE A 49 -2.98 -7.06 2.38
C PHE A 49 -1.67 -6.74 1.69
N GLN A 50 -0.64 -6.49 2.49
CA GLN A 50 0.71 -6.31 2.01
C GLN A 50 1.64 -7.27 2.74
N ILE A 51 2.54 -7.86 1.98
CA ILE A 51 3.58 -8.73 2.51
C ILE A 51 4.67 -7.86 3.13
N GLY A 52 4.96 -8.11 4.41
CA GLY A 52 6.10 -7.53 5.11
C GLY A 52 7.36 -8.38 4.94
N GLU A 53 8.51 -7.79 5.26
CA GLU A 53 9.82 -8.44 5.11
C GLU A 53 9.95 -9.74 5.91
N THR A 54 9.36 -9.82 7.10
CA THR A 54 9.34 -11.03 7.92
C THR A 54 8.74 -12.23 7.18
N ALA A 55 7.64 -12.03 6.45
CA ALA A 55 7.02 -13.09 5.65
C ALA A 55 7.88 -13.45 4.43
N GLN A 56 8.58 -12.49 3.83
CA GLN A 56 9.54 -12.76 2.76
C GLN A 56 10.69 -13.66 3.26
N ILE A 57 11.26 -13.37 4.43
CA ILE A 57 12.33 -14.19 5.03
C ILE A 57 11.83 -15.60 5.32
N HIS A 58 10.69 -15.74 6.00
CA HIS A 58 10.15 -17.05 6.38
C HIS A 58 9.72 -17.92 5.20
N THR A 59 9.49 -17.33 4.04
CA THR A 59 9.13 -18.06 2.82
C THR A 59 10.32 -18.28 1.88
N GLY A 60 11.53 -17.88 2.30
CA GLY A 60 12.72 -17.99 1.45
C GLY A 60 12.65 -17.13 0.18
N GLY A 61 11.78 -16.11 0.16
CA GLY A 61 11.55 -15.25 -1.01
C GLY A 61 10.37 -15.67 -1.91
N ALA A 62 9.59 -16.70 -1.56
CA ALA A 62 8.37 -17.03 -2.34
C ALA A 62 7.33 -15.89 -2.30
N LEU A 63 7.21 -15.22 -1.15
CA LEU A 63 6.49 -13.96 -1.00
C LEU A 63 7.49 -12.81 -0.98
N LEU A 64 7.13 -11.68 -1.60
CA LEU A 64 8.01 -10.51 -1.67
C LEU A 64 7.35 -9.29 -1.04
N ALA A 65 8.09 -8.64 -0.16
CA ALA A 65 7.77 -7.32 0.37
C ALA A 65 8.12 -6.26 -0.67
N THR A 66 7.13 -5.47 -1.08
CA THR A 66 7.29 -4.44 -2.11
C THR A 66 7.35 -3.04 -1.47
N PRO A 67 8.28 -2.17 -1.90
CA PRO A 67 8.28 -0.76 -1.49
C PRO A 67 6.95 -0.08 -1.83
N HIS A 68 6.46 0.76 -0.92
CA HIS A 68 5.23 1.51 -1.09
C HIS A 68 5.33 2.86 -0.37
N ALA A 69 4.58 3.84 -0.87
CA ALA A 69 4.55 5.18 -0.30
C ALA A 69 3.18 5.81 -0.56
N VAL A 70 2.82 6.79 0.27
CA VAL A 70 1.61 7.59 0.09
C VAL A 70 1.99 8.96 -0.42
N ARG A 71 1.30 9.42 -1.47
CA ARG A 71 1.32 10.82 -1.91
C ARG A 71 0.10 11.53 -1.31
N GLY A 72 0.34 12.52 -0.45
CA GLY A 72 -0.70 13.43 0.04
C GLY A 72 -1.24 14.33 -1.07
N VAL A 73 -2.41 14.94 -0.84
CA VAL A 73 -3.04 15.88 -1.78
C VAL A 73 -2.14 17.11 -1.94
N ARG A 74 -1.82 17.48 -3.18
CA ARG A 74 -1.09 18.70 -3.54
C ARG A 74 -2.05 19.73 -4.12
N SER A 75 -2.95 20.25 -3.31
CA SER A 75 -3.90 21.28 -3.76
C SER A 75 -3.24 22.65 -3.83
N SER A 76 -3.39 23.35 -4.96
CA SER A 76 -3.08 24.79 -5.10
C SER A 76 -4.09 25.69 -4.41
N ASP A 77 -5.29 25.18 -4.11
CA ASP A 77 -6.49 25.98 -3.84
C ASP A 77 -6.72 26.24 -2.34
N ALA A 78 -5.66 26.23 -1.52
CA ALA A 78 -5.68 26.43 -0.08
C ALA A 78 -6.60 25.47 0.73
N ARG A 79 -7.28 24.52 0.08
CA ARG A 79 -8.12 23.52 0.72
C ARG A 79 -7.25 22.44 1.36
N ALA A 80 -7.12 22.52 2.69
CA ALA A 80 -6.43 21.51 3.49
C ALA A 80 -7.31 20.25 3.58
N VAL A 81 -6.72 19.10 3.23
CA VAL A 81 -7.40 17.80 3.22
C VAL A 81 -6.53 16.79 3.95
N SER A 82 -7.10 16.16 4.97
CA SER A 82 -6.52 15.01 5.65
C SER A 82 -6.82 13.72 4.90
N ARG A 83 -5.89 12.77 5.01
CA ARG A 83 -6.02 11.44 4.43
C ARG A 83 -5.81 10.41 5.52
N GLU A 84 -6.89 9.79 5.94
CA GLU A 84 -6.92 8.82 7.02
C GLU A 84 -6.90 7.39 6.48
N THR A 85 -6.13 6.52 7.13
CA THR A 85 -6.07 5.09 6.81
C THR A 85 -5.75 4.31 8.06
N PHE A 86 -6.50 3.24 8.32
CA PHE A 86 -6.24 2.37 9.46
C PHE A 86 -5.41 1.15 9.03
N ALA A 87 -4.12 1.17 9.35
CA ALA A 87 -3.19 0.08 9.06
C ALA A 87 -3.02 -0.81 10.29
N VAL A 88 -3.12 -2.14 10.08
CA VAL A 88 -2.86 -3.15 11.12
C VAL A 88 -1.64 -3.95 10.70
N PHE A 89 -0.61 -3.94 11.55
CA PHE A 89 0.62 -4.68 11.33
C PHE A 89 0.56 -6.02 12.06
N MET A 90 0.60 -7.10 11.30
CA MET A 90 0.68 -8.47 11.83
C MET A 90 2.15 -8.88 11.91
N GLN A 91 2.54 -9.47 13.02
CA GLN A 91 3.89 -9.96 13.26
C GLN A 91 3.85 -11.37 13.87
N PRO A 92 4.88 -12.20 13.69
CA PRO A 92 5.02 -13.43 14.44
C PRO A 92 5.23 -13.15 15.93
N ASP A 93 5.18 -14.19 16.75
CA ASP A 93 5.57 -14.08 18.16
C ASP A 93 6.99 -13.54 18.29
N TRP A 94 7.21 -12.69 19.29
CA TRP A 94 8.47 -11.99 19.50
C TRP A 94 9.68 -12.92 19.71
N ASN A 95 9.43 -14.15 20.15
CA ASN A 95 10.44 -15.18 20.38
C ASN A 95 10.59 -16.18 19.22
N CYS A 96 9.82 -16.01 18.13
CA CYS A 96 9.93 -16.85 16.95
C CYS A 96 11.25 -16.57 16.22
N PRO A 97 12.13 -17.57 16.03
CA PRO A 97 13.36 -17.37 15.28
C PRO A 97 13.07 -17.09 13.80
N MET A 98 13.66 -16.03 13.23
CA MET A 98 13.59 -15.72 11.79
C MET A 98 14.42 -16.70 10.95
N ARG A 99 13.94 -17.95 10.82
CA ARG A 99 14.56 -18.97 9.97
C ARG A 99 13.99 -18.90 8.55
N SER A 100 14.89 -18.89 7.57
CA SER A 100 14.54 -19.09 6.16
C SER A 100 14.63 -20.59 5.81
N PRO A 101 13.65 -21.16 5.09
CA PRO A 101 13.68 -22.56 4.65
C PRO A 101 14.70 -22.86 3.54
N GLY A 102 15.57 -21.91 3.20
CA GLY A 102 16.43 -21.93 2.01
C GLY A 102 15.89 -20.99 0.93
N ALA A 103 16.69 -20.68 -0.10
CA ALA A 103 16.24 -19.81 -1.19
C ALA A 103 15.12 -20.48 -1.99
N TYR A 104 14.02 -19.77 -2.21
CA TYR A 104 12.95 -20.21 -3.10
C TYR A 104 13.49 -20.29 -4.53
N GLN A 105 13.41 -21.48 -5.14
CA GLN A 105 13.99 -21.79 -6.45
C GLN A 105 13.07 -21.41 -7.64
N GLY A 106 11.90 -20.80 -7.38
CA GLY A 106 10.94 -20.44 -8.43
C GLY A 106 10.23 -21.63 -9.09
N ASN A 107 9.16 -21.35 -9.83
CA ASN A 107 8.87 -22.09 -11.06
C ASN A 107 9.54 -21.31 -12.19
N ALA A 108 10.27 -21.97 -13.09
CA ALA A 108 11.04 -21.37 -14.19
C ALA A 108 10.21 -20.63 -15.27
N ALA A 109 8.99 -20.20 -14.96
CA ALA A 109 8.02 -19.65 -15.92
C ALA A 109 7.29 -18.47 -15.30
N GLN A 110 7.93 -17.29 -15.24
CA GLN A 110 7.26 -15.99 -15.11
C GLN A 110 8.24 -14.81 -15.30
N GLU A 111 9.17 -14.95 -16.26
CA GLU A 111 10.10 -13.87 -16.67
C GLU A 111 9.78 -13.30 -18.05
N GLU A 112 8.71 -13.75 -18.72
CA GLU A 112 8.17 -13.13 -19.95
C GLU A 112 6.74 -12.61 -19.72
N ALA A 113 6.61 -11.30 -19.53
CA ALA A 113 5.51 -10.45 -20.02
C ALA A 113 5.76 -8.96 -19.71
#